data_AF-A0A0D2GQF1-F1
#
_entry.id   AF-A0A0D2GQF1-F1
#
_cell.length_a   1.000
_cell.length_b   1.000
_cell.length_c   1.000
_cell.angle_alpha   90.00
_cell.angle_beta   90.00
_cell.angle_gamma   90.00
#
_symmetry.space_group_name_H-M   'P 1'
#
loop_
_entity.id
_entity.type
_entity.pdbx_description
1 polymer ?
#
loop_
_entity_poly.entity_id
_entity_poly.type
_entity_poly.pdbx_seq_one_letter_code
_entity_poly.pdbx_strand_id
1 'polypeptide(L)'
;MKFSSIVAPLLLASSVAALPGWRDWHGPKNPESNCLTQADADDIVAKFISILDHPDVAASNATAQALLTDDFFEKSDSINMLAGHPIGAVTFSGKAQYIQGVLLAPSITNITTYKSMVAGCTNVLWFWNMAGIGSRQIPVNGFNLFEITPEKKVADMFVEFNNIGWGIDTGFTVFSRDGTKLPLA
;
A
#
# COMPACT_ATOMS: atom_id res chain seq x y z
N MET A 1 15.64 -58.66 6.54
CA MET A 1 16.75 -57.89 5.92
C MET A 1 16.62 -56.45 6.41
N LYS A 2 17.62 -55.95 7.12
CA LYS A 2 17.68 -54.57 7.65
C LYS A 2 18.65 -53.80 6.75
N PHE A 3 18.22 -52.68 6.17
CA PHE A 3 19.11 -51.68 5.60
C PHE A 3 18.75 -50.33 6.20
N SER A 4 19.61 -49.87 7.10
CA SER A 4 19.63 -48.52 7.62
C SER A 4 20.48 -47.68 6.67
N SER A 5 19.87 -46.72 5.98
CA SER A 5 20.58 -45.73 5.17
C SER A 5 20.70 -44.43 5.94
N ILE A 6 21.92 -44.11 6.34
CA ILE A 6 22.34 -42.82 6.92
C ILE A 6 22.42 -41.82 5.77
N VAL A 7 21.66 -40.72 5.84
CA VAL A 7 21.85 -39.56 4.96
C VAL A 7 22.34 -38.41 5.84
N ALA A 8 23.58 -37.99 5.58
CA ALA A 8 24.23 -36.88 6.27
C ALA A 8 23.55 -35.54 5.93
N PRO A 9 23.44 -34.60 6.89
CA PRO A 9 22.91 -33.27 6.60
C PRO A 9 23.96 -32.46 5.83
N LEU A 10 23.59 -32.03 4.62
CA LEU A 10 24.29 -30.98 3.88
C LEU A 10 24.13 -29.66 4.66
N LEU A 11 25.22 -29.18 5.24
CA LEU A 11 25.32 -27.82 5.77
C LEU A 11 25.30 -26.84 4.58
N LEU A 12 24.16 -26.22 4.31
CA LEU A 12 24.10 -25.04 3.45
C LEU A 12 24.72 -23.86 4.20
N ALA A 13 25.91 -23.45 3.77
CA ALA A 13 26.46 -22.15 4.13
C ALA A 13 25.59 -21.06 3.50
N SER A 14 24.80 -20.37 4.30
CA SER A 14 24.07 -19.17 3.91
C SER A 14 25.08 -18.04 3.68
N SER A 15 25.47 -17.84 2.42
CA SER A 15 26.10 -16.60 1.98
C SER A 15 25.12 -15.46 2.23
N VAL A 16 25.37 -14.68 3.29
CA VAL A 16 24.77 -13.37 3.50
C VAL A 16 25.26 -12.49 2.37
N ALA A 17 24.51 -12.48 1.26
CA ALA A 17 24.63 -11.41 0.29
C ALA A 17 24.29 -10.12 1.04
N ALA A 18 25.28 -9.24 1.23
CA ALA A 18 25.03 -7.90 1.72
C ALA A 18 24.00 -7.28 0.78
N LEU A 19 22.79 -7.07 1.32
CA LEU A 19 21.74 -6.38 0.58
C LEU A 19 22.34 -5.05 0.10
N PRO A 20 22.22 -4.71 -1.21
CA PRO A 20 22.69 -3.42 -1.69
C PRO A 20 22.11 -2.35 -0.79
N GLY A 21 22.98 -1.54 -0.17
CA GLY A 21 22.56 -0.48 0.71
C GLY A 21 21.64 0.45 -0.07
N TRP A 22 20.39 0.60 0.36
CA TRP A 22 19.38 1.43 -0.30
C TRP A 22 19.77 2.91 -0.50
N ARG A 23 20.93 3.34 0.00
CA ARG A 23 21.49 4.67 -0.25
C ARG A 23 21.80 4.91 -1.74
N ASP A 24 22.00 3.85 -2.53
CA ASP A 24 22.34 3.96 -3.95
C ASP A 24 21.13 4.28 -4.86
N TRP A 25 19.91 4.28 -4.31
CA TRP A 25 18.68 4.62 -5.05
C TRP A 25 18.25 6.07 -4.91
N HIS A 26 18.93 6.86 -4.08
CA HIS A 26 18.78 8.30 -4.19
C HIS A 26 19.48 8.72 -5.48
N GLY A 27 18.67 8.88 -6.54
CA GLY A 27 19.11 9.53 -7.76
C GLY A 27 19.84 10.85 -7.43
N PRO A 28 20.67 11.35 -8.35
CA PRO A 28 21.43 12.58 -8.13
C PRO A 28 20.51 13.67 -7.57
N LYS A 29 20.92 14.35 -6.50
CA LYS A 29 20.19 15.49 -5.93
C LYS A 29 19.91 16.48 -7.07
N ASN A 30 18.67 16.52 -7.55
CA ASN A 30 18.28 17.46 -8.59
C ASN A 30 18.50 18.89 -8.05
N PRO A 31 19.32 19.72 -8.70
CA PRO A 31 19.40 21.13 -8.38
C PRO A 31 18.31 21.89 -9.15
N GLU A 32 17.04 21.50 -8.96
CA GLU A 32 15.89 22.19 -9.56
C GLU A 32 14.85 22.41 -8.48
N SER A 33 14.57 23.68 -8.16
CA SER A 33 13.71 24.15 -7.07
C SER A 33 12.26 23.66 -7.10
N ASN A 34 11.88 22.90 -8.14
CA ASN A 34 10.51 22.54 -8.45
C ASN A 34 10.21 21.04 -8.25
N CYS A 35 11.22 20.20 -7.95
CA CYS A 35 10.99 18.79 -7.68
C CYS A 35 10.59 18.56 -6.21
N LEU A 36 9.77 17.54 -5.97
CA LEU A 36 9.44 17.09 -4.63
C LEU A 36 10.70 16.76 -3.83
N THR A 37 10.71 17.17 -2.56
CA THR A 37 11.70 16.75 -1.58
C THR A 37 11.21 15.51 -0.84
N GLN A 38 12.13 14.80 -0.19
CA GLN A 38 11.76 13.70 0.70
C GLN A 38 10.81 14.16 1.83
N ALA A 39 10.99 15.40 2.33
CA ALA A 39 10.10 15.97 3.34
C ALA A 39 8.67 16.16 2.80
N ASP A 40 8.52 16.51 1.51
CA ASP A 40 7.20 16.58 0.87
C ASP A 40 6.57 15.20 0.76
N ALA A 41 7.34 14.18 0.38
CA ALA A 41 6.86 12.80 0.32
C ALA A 41 6.37 12.30 1.70
N ASP A 42 7.13 12.58 2.75
CA ASP A 42 6.79 12.17 4.12
C ASP A 42 5.54 12.90 4.63
N ASP A 43 5.40 14.20 4.36
CA ASP A 43 4.22 15.01 4.71
C ASP A 43 2.95 14.54 3.98
N ILE A 44 3.04 14.28 2.67
CA ILE A 44 1.93 13.75 1.87
C ILE A 44 1.48 12.40 2.43
N VAL A 45 2.40 11.48 2.70
CA VAL A 45 2.09 10.15 3.25
C VAL A 45 1.47 10.28 4.64
N ALA A 46 1.99 11.15 5.52
CA ALA A 46 1.44 11.35 6.85
C ALA A 46 -0.01 11.88 6.82
N LYS A 47 -0.29 12.87 5.96
CA LYS A 47 -1.65 13.37 5.74
C LYS A 47 -2.56 12.31 5.12
N PHE A 48 -2.04 11.50 4.22
CA PHE A 48 -2.83 10.45 3.60
C PHE A 48 -3.20 9.34 4.61
N ILE A 49 -2.26 8.97 5.49
CA ILE A 49 -2.51 8.04 6.60
C ILE A 49 -3.63 8.55 7.52
N SER A 50 -3.66 9.86 7.84
CA SER A 50 -4.73 10.39 8.70
C SER A 50 -6.12 10.34 8.07
N ILE A 51 -6.22 10.33 6.73
CA ILE A 51 -7.49 10.09 6.01
C ILE A 51 -7.91 8.62 6.14
N LEU A 52 -6.98 7.67 6.04
CA LEU A 52 -7.27 6.24 6.12
C LEU A 52 -7.63 5.76 7.54
N ASP A 53 -6.91 6.26 8.54
CA ASP A 53 -7.15 5.92 9.96
C ASP A 53 -8.35 6.69 10.54
N HIS A 54 -8.62 7.88 10.01
CA HIS A 54 -9.72 8.79 10.35
C HIS A 54 -10.26 8.73 11.81
N PRO A 55 -9.41 8.92 12.83
CA PRO A 55 -9.86 8.88 14.23
C PRO A 55 -10.85 10.00 14.57
N ASP A 56 -10.79 11.10 13.81
CA ASP A 56 -11.81 12.15 13.76
C ASP A 56 -12.21 12.36 12.30
N VAL A 57 -13.43 11.94 11.96
CA VAL A 57 -13.97 12.00 10.59
C VAL A 57 -13.99 13.42 10.04
N ALA A 58 -14.26 14.44 10.87
CA ALA A 58 -14.34 15.82 10.41
C ALA A 58 -12.96 16.39 10.06
N ALA A 59 -11.96 16.16 10.92
CA ALA A 59 -10.58 16.55 10.67
C ALA A 59 -9.97 15.81 9.47
N SER A 60 -10.33 14.54 9.31
CA SER A 60 -9.88 13.68 8.21
C SER A 60 -10.48 14.11 6.87
N ASN A 61 -11.76 14.48 6.86
CA ASN A 61 -12.41 15.09 5.71
C ASN A 61 -11.73 16.42 5.33
N ALA A 62 -11.44 17.28 6.30
CA ALA A 62 -10.72 18.54 6.03
C ALA A 62 -9.33 18.29 5.42
N THR A 63 -8.61 17.28 5.91
CA THR A 63 -7.32 16.86 5.37
C THR A 63 -7.46 16.35 3.93
N ALA A 64 -8.45 15.50 3.64
CA ALA A 64 -8.70 14.99 2.30
C ALA A 64 -9.08 16.10 1.31
N GLN A 65 -9.93 17.04 1.72
CA GLN A 65 -10.31 18.20 0.89
C GLN A 65 -9.12 19.09 0.53
N ALA A 66 -8.15 19.22 1.43
CA ALA A 66 -6.94 20.01 1.21
C ALA A 66 -5.90 19.26 0.36
N LEU A 67 -5.75 17.96 0.58
CA LEU A 67 -4.70 17.13 -0.03
C LEU A 67 -5.04 16.70 -1.46
N LEU A 68 -6.30 16.40 -1.76
CA LEU A 68 -6.72 15.85 -3.06
C LEU A 68 -7.16 16.97 -4.03
N THR A 69 -6.84 16.82 -5.32
CA THR A 69 -7.41 17.69 -6.38
C THR A 69 -8.90 17.42 -6.57
N ASP A 70 -9.62 18.32 -7.25
CA ASP A 70 -11.04 18.10 -7.55
C ASP A 70 -11.24 16.92 -8.53
N ASP A 71 -10.37 16.81 -9.53
CA ASP A 71 -10.37 15.77 -10.56
C ASP A 71 -9.70 14.46 -10.12
N PHE A 72 -9.44 14.28 -8.82
CA PHE A 72 -8.72 13.14 -8.30
C PHE A 72 -9.34 11.80 -8.73
N PHE A 73 -8.51 10.83 -9.12
CA PHE A 73 -8.96 9.45 -9.25
C PHE A 73 -8.04 8.45 -8.55
N GLU A 74 -8.63 7.31 -8.18
CA GLU A 74 -7.90 6.12 -7.73
C GLU A 74 -8.08 4.97 -8.71
N LYS A 75 -7.00 4.21 -8.93
CA LYS A 75 -7.05 2.93 -9.62
C LYS A 75 -6.39 1.82 -8.81
N SER A 76 -7.11 0.72 -8.63
CA SER A 76 -6.64 -0.48 -7.96
C SER A 76 -7.39 -1.73 -8.40
N ASP A 77 -6.68 -2.68 -8.97
CA ASP A 77 -7.26 -3.99 -9.25
C ASP A 77 -7.47 -4.78 -7.94
N SER A 78 -6.60 -4.57 -6.96
CA SER A 78 -6.75 -5.10 -5.61
C SER A 78 -8.10 -4.73 -4.97
N ILE A 79 -8.50 -3.46 -5.03
CA ILE A 79 -9.78 -2.99 -4.48
C ILE A 79 -10.93 -3.41 -5.39
N ASN A 80 -10.81 -3.24 -6.70
CA ASN A 80 -11.87 -3.59 -7.64
C ASN A 80 -12.29 -5.06 -7.51
N MET A 81 -11.32 -5.98 -7.35
CA MET A 81 -11.61 -7.39 -7.12
C MET A 81 -12.40 -7.63 -5.82
N LEU A 82 -12.08 -6.91 -4.74
CA LEU A 82 -12.78 -7.03 -3.46
C LEU A 82 -14.19 -6.43 -3.52
N ALA A 83 -14.36 -5.33 -4.26
CA ALA A 83 -15.63 -4.63 -4.44
C ALA A 83 -16.55 -5.26 -5.50
N GLY A 84 -16.06 -6.25 -6.25
CA GLY A 84 -16.81 -6.88 -7.35
C GLY A 84 -16.90 -6.01 -8.61
N HIS A 85 -15.97 -5.06 -8.77
CA HIS A 85 -15.84 -4.25 -9.98
C HIS A 85 -14.90 -4.93 -11.01
N PRO A 86 -15.04 -4.62 -12.31
CA PRO A 86 -14.16 -5.16 -13.33
C PRO A 86 -12.69 -4.78 -13.10
N ILE A 87 -11.78 -5.74 -13.33
CA ILE A 87 -10.34 -5.48 -13.39
C ILE A 87 -10.05 -4.43 -14.48
N GLY A 88 -9.18 -3.48 -14.16
CA GLY A 88 -8.78 -2.37 -15.02
C GLY A 88 -9.67 -1.13 -14.92
N ALA A 89 -10.80 -1.20 -14.20
CA ALA A 89 -11.69 -0.05 -13.99
C ALA A 89 -11.04 1.01 -13.07
N VAL A 90 -11.51 2.25 -13.17
CA VAL A 90 -11.25 3.29 -12.16
C VAL A 90 -11.99 2.89 -10.89
N THR A 91 -11.31 2.92 -9.75
CA THR A 91 -11.84 2.50 -8.45
C THR A 91 -12.67 3.62 -7.82
N PHE A 92 -12.13 4.84 -7.78
CA PHE A 92 -12.89 6.04 -7.41
C PHE A 92 -12.69 7.11 -8.49
N SER A 93 -13.80 7.62 -9.02
CA SER A 93 -13.80 8.66 -10.05
C SER A 93 -14.21 9.99 -9.42
N GLY A 94 -13.23 10.74 -8.91
CA GLY A 94 -13.42 12.03 -8.28
C GLY A 94 -13.19 12.01 -6.78
N LYS A 95 -12.69 13.12 -6.25
CA LYS A 95 -12.45 13.35 -4.83
C LYS A 95 -13.65 13.04 -3.94
N ALA A 96 -14.86 13.44 -4.34
CA ALA A 96 -16.05 13.24 -3.54
C ALA A 96 -16.37 11.75 -3.31
N GLN A 97 -16.22 10.92 -4.35
CA GLN A 97 -16.44 9.48 -4.26
C GLN A 97 -15.39 8.82 -3.36
N TYR A 98 -14.12 9.21 -3.51
CA TYR A 98 -13.04 8.72 -2.67
C TYR A 98 -13.28 9.05 -1.19
N ILE A 99 -13.55 10.32 -0.87
CA ILE A 99 -13.81 10.77 0.51
C ILE A 99 -14.99 10.02 1.11
N GLN A 100 -16.09 9.89 0.37
CA GLN A 100 -17.27 9.17 0.85
C GLN A 100 -16.95 7.69 1.06
N GLY A 101 -16.25 7.05 0.13
CA GLY A 101 -15.90 5.63 0.20
C GLY A 101 -14.98 5.32 1.38
N VAL A 102 -13.96 6.15 1.62
CA VAL A 102 -12.99 5.95 2.68
C VAL A 102 -13.56 6.31 4.06
N LEU A 103 -14.23 7.44 4.19
CA LEU A 103 -14.70 7.92 5.51
C LEU A 103 -15.99 7.27 6.00
N LEU A 104 -16.72 6.54 5.16
CA LEU A 104 -17.85 5.71 5.57
C LEU A 104 -17.47 4.23 5.78
N ALA A 105 -16.26 3.83 5.39
CA ALA A 105 -15.73 2.51 5.67
C ALA A 105 -15.15 2.44 7.10
N PRO A 106 -15.01 1.24 7.68
CA PRO A 106 -14.22 1.09 8.91
C PRO A 106 -12.80 1.63 8.75
N SER A 107 -12.29 2.29 9.79
CA SER A 107 -10.93 2.84 9.74
C SER A 107 -9.85 1.80 9.59
N ILE A 108 -8.81 2.17 8.82
CA ILE A 108 -7.61 1.36 8.66
C ILE A 108 -6.64 1.76 9.78
N THR A 109 -6.61 0.93 10.82
CA THR A 109 -5.73 1.14 11.98
C THR A 109 -4.42 0.35 11.83
N ASN A 110 -3.44 0.66 12.70
CA ASN A 110 -2.15 -0.05 12.76
C ASN A 110 -1.39 -0.06 11.42
N ILE A 111 -1.26 1.14 10.83
CA ILE A 111 -0.53 1.38 9.58
C ILE A 111 0.95 1.58 9.89
N THR A 112 1.81 0.75 9.31
CA THR A 112 3.26 0.91 9.37
C THR A 112 3.78 1.31 7.99
N THR A 113 4.43 2.48 7.91
CA THR A 113 5.18 2.88 6.73
C THR A 113 6.55 2.19 6.73
N TYR A 114 6.81 1.35 5.73
CA TYR A 114 8.13 0.79 5.51
C TYR A 114 9.03 1.75 4.74
N LYS A 115 8.47 2.45 3.75
CA LYS A 115 9.20 3.46 2.97
C LYS A 115 8.25 4.46 2.33
N SER A 116 8.58 5.74 2.42
CA SER A 116 8.08 6.81 1.54
C SER A 116 9.28 7.29 0.72
N MET A 117 9.10 7.55 -0.57
CA MET A 117 10.18 8.13 -1.38
C MET A 117 9.64 8.94 -2.54
N VAL A 118 10.40 9.95 -2.92
CA VAL A 118 10.19 10.65 -4.19
C VAL A 118 10.58 9.73 -5.34
N ALA A 119 9.69 9.58 -6.31
CA ALA A 119 9.87 8.77 -7.52
C ALA A 119 9.82 9.66 -8.77
N GLY A 120 10.96 10.30 -9.10
CA GLY A 120 11.02 11.34 -10.14
C GLY A 120 10.94 12.74 -9.54
N CYS A 121 10.26 13.69 -10.18
CA CYS A 121 10.05 15.03 -9.62
C CYS A 121 8.64 15.26 -9.07
N THR A 122 7.66 14.49 -9.53
CA THR A 122 6.23 14.74 -9.28
C THR A 122 5.51 13.54 -8.69
N ASN A 123 6.21 12.47 -8.31
CA ASN A 123 5.55 11.30 -7.73
C ASN A 123 6.11 10.93 -6.37
N VAL A 124 5.26 10.30 -5.56
CA VAL A 124 5.62 9.70 -4.28
C VAL A 124 5.26 8.22 -4.32
N LEU A 125 6.23 7.36 -3.99
CA LEU A 125 5.99 5.94 -3.75
C LEU A 125 5.92 5.68 -2.24
N TRP A 126 4.88 4.98 -1.81
CA TRP A 126 4.68 4.61 -0.41
C TRP A 126 4.52 3.10 -0.29
N PHE A 127 5.43 2.44 0.46
CA PHE A 127 5.40 1.03 0.81
C PHE A 127 4.97 0.88 2.27
N TRP A 128 3.96 0.05 2.52
CA TRP A 128 3.32 -0.03 3.82
C TRP A 128 2.89 -1.45 4.19
N ASN A 129 2.61 -1.59 5.49
CA ASN A 129 1.89 -2.70 6.08
C ASN A 129 0.66 -2.17 6.84
N MET A 130 -0.47 -2.85 6.70
CA MET A 130 -1.72 -2.57 7.42
C MET A 130 -2.12 -3.84 8.17
N ALA A 131 -2.08 -3.80 9.50
CA ALA A 131 -2.41 -4.94 10.36
C ALA A 131 -3.76 -4.78 11.09
N GLY A 132 -4.46 -3.66 10.89
CA GLY A 132 -5.76 -3.39 11.51
C GLY A 132 -6.98 -3.83 10.69
N ILE A 133 -6.80 -4.54 9.58
CA ILE A 133 -7.89 -4.93 8.68
C ILE A 133 -8.75 -6.04 9.29
N GLY A 134 -10.07 -5.86 9.30
CA GLY A 134 -11.05 -6.92 9.59
C GLY A 134 -10.73 -7.76 10.83
N SER A 135 -10.54 -9.06 10.65
CA SER A 135 -10.21 -10.01 11.73
C SER A 135 -8.77 -9.92 12.26
N ARG A 136 -7.91 -9.14 11.59
CA ARG A 136 -6.52 -8.81 11.98
C ARG A 136 -5.60 -10.03 12.03
N GLN A 137 -5.89 -11.07 11.25
CA GLN A 137 -5.10 -12.30 11.21
C GLN A 137 -3.98 -12.22 10.17
N ILE A 138 -4.17 -11.45 9.10
CA ILE A 138 -3.26 -11.41 7.97
C ILE A 138 -2.80 -9.96 7.75
N PRO A 139 -1.56 -9.62 8.12
CA PRO A 139 -1.00 -8.32 7.77
C PRO A 139 -1.00 -8.11 6.25
N VAL A 140 -1.60 -7.02 5.80
CA VAL A 140 -1.67 -6.67 4.38
C VAL A 140 -0.50 -5.76 4.02
N ASN A 141 0.25 -6.14 2.99
CA ASN A 141 1.33 -5.31 2.45
C ASN A 141 0.90 -4.75 1.10
N GLY A 142 1.31 -3.52 0.82
CA GLY A 142 0.97 -2.86 -0.44
C GLY A 142 1.81 -1.63 -0.74
N PHE A 143 1.54 -1.07 -1.91
CA PHE A 143 2.18 0.14 -2.40
C PHE A 143 1.15 1.13 -2.90
N ASN A 144 1.41 2.42 -2.69
CA ASN A 144 0.76 3.51 -3.41
C ASN A 144 1.80 4.23 -4.27
N LEU A 145 1.42 4.55 -5.51
CA LEU A 145 2.06 5.57 -6.31
C LEU A 145 1.11 6.77 -6.38
N PHE A 146 1.54 7.89 -5.82
CA PHE A 146 0.84 9.16 -5.90
C PHE A 146 1.45 10.02 -7.00
N GLU A 147 0.62 10.58 -7.86
CA GLU A 147 0.99 11.66 -8.76
C GLU A 147 0.63 13.01 -8.13
N ILE A 148 1.61 13.91 -8.06
CA ILE A 148 1.54 15.12 -7.24
C ILE A 148 1.64 16.37 -8.13
N THR A 149 0.71 17.31 -7.92
CA THR A 149 0.72 18.61 -8.62
C THR A 149 1.82 19.54 -8.10
N PRO A 150 2.17 20.61 -8.81
CA PRO A 150 3.11 21.64 -8.31
C PRO A 150 2.69 22.26 -6.96
N GLU A 151 1.40 22.31 -6.66
CA GLU A 151 0.83 22.78 -5.39
C GLU A 151 0.91 21.72 -4.27
N LYS A 152 1.57 20.58 -4.52
CA LYS A 152 1.74 19.44 -3.60
C LYS A 152 0.43 18.75 -3.21
N LYS A 153 -0.53 18.71 -4.14
CA LYS A 153 -1.76 17.94 -4.01
C LYS A 153 -1.66 16.62 -4.75
N VAL A 154 -2.37 15.61 -4.28
CA VAL A 154 -2.50 14.33 -4.99
C VAL A 154 -3.51 14.52 -6.12
N ALA A 155 -3.02 14.42 -7.35
CA ALA A 155 -3.84 14.36 -8.55
C ALA A 155 -4.41 12.95 -8.70
N ASP A 156 -3.53 11.96 -8.85
CA ASP A 156 -3.93 10.59 -9.15
C ASP A 156 -3.26 9.62 -8.18
N MET A 157 -3.92 8.49 -7.95
CA MET A 157 -3.37 7.44 -7.10
C MET A 157 -3.55 6.04 -7.69
N PHE A 158 -2.46 5.29 -7.71
CA PHE A 158 -2.45 3.88 -8.04
C PHE A 158 -2.09 3.08 -6.80
N VAL A 159 -2.89 2.07 -6.45
CA VAL A 159 -2.66 1.27 -5.25
C VAL A 159 -2.82 -0.22 -5.54
N GLU A 160 -1.84 -1.01 -5.10
CA GLU A 160 -1.89 -2.47 -5.18
C GLU A 160 -1.38 -3.10 -3.90
N PHE A 161 -2.04 -4.17 -3.46
CA PHE A 161 -1.75 -4.83 -2.19
C PHE A 161 -2.14 -6.31 -2.20
N ASN A 162 -1.83 -7.01 -1.11
CA ASN A 162 -2.30 -8.39 -0.89
C ASN A 162 -3.82 -8.43 -0.65
N ASN A 163 -4.60 -8.33 -1.73
CA ASN A 163 -6.05 -8.34 -1.67
C ASN A 163 -6.65 -9.66 -1.16
N ILE A 164 -5.98 -10.79 -1.37
CA ILE A 164 -6.40 -12.09 -0.80
C ILE A 164 -6.38 -12.03 0.73
N GLY A 165 -5.29 -11.51 1.31
CA GLY A 165 -5.16 -11.34 2.75
C GLY A 165 -6.25 -10.43 3.32
N TRP A 166 -6.46 -9.27 2.69
CA TRP A 166 -7.54 -8.36 3.05
C TRP A 166 -8.90 -9.04 2.97
N GLY A 167 -9.20 -9.69 1.84
CA GLY A 167 -10.46 -10.37 1.58
C GLY A 167 -10.78 -11.38 2.67
N ILE A 168 -9.82 -12.24 3.03
CA ILE A 168 -10.00 -13.23 4.10
C ILE A 168 -10.29 -12.55 5.44
N ASP A 169 -9.52 -11.54 5.82
CA ASP A 169 -9.76 -10.80 7.07
C ASP A 169 -11.12 -10.08 7.08
N THR A 170 -11.69 -9.76 5.92
CA THR A 170 -13.04 -9.20 5.76
C THR A 170 -14.15 -10.25 5.53
N GLY A 171 -13.82 -11.54 5.61
CA GLY A 171 -14.81 -12.63 5.61
C GLY A 171 -14.88 -13.46 4.32
N PHE A 172 -13.96 -13.26 3.36
CA PHE A 172 -13.93 -14.09 2.15
C PHE A 172 -13.38 -15.47 2.48
N THR A 173 -13.95 -16.50 1.85
CA THR A 173 -13.32 -17.82 1.80
C THR A 173 -12.57 -17.94 0.49
N VAL A 174 -11.25 -18.02 0.56
CA VAL A 174 -10.37 -18.13 -0.62
C VAL A 174 -9.77 -19.52 -0.65
N PHE A 175 -9.61 -20.08 -1.86
CA PHE A 175 -8.97 -21.37 -2.08
C PHE A 175 -7.76 -21.21 -2.98
N SER A 176 -6.73 -22.00 -2.70
CA SER A 176 -5.58 -22.26 -3.56
C SER A 176 -6.02 -22.96 -4.86
N ARG A 177 -5.12 -23.01 -5.86
CA ARG A 177 -5.34 -23.71 -7.13
C ARG A 177 -5.70 -25.19 -6.95
N ASP A 178 -5.22 -25.83 -5.88
CA ASP A 178 -5.50 -27.23 -5.56
C ASP A 178 -6.77 -27.46 -4.71
N GLY A 179 -7.51 -26.38 -4.38
CA GLY A 179 -8.70 -26.44 -3.55
C GLY A 179 -8.42 -26.33 -2.04
N THR A 180 -7.18 -26.10 -1.61
CA THR A 180 -6.85 -25.87 -0.19
C THR A 180 -7.36 -24.50 0.25
N LYS A 181 -8.08 -24.43 1.39
CA LYS A 181 -8.55 -23.15 1.96
C LYS A 181 -7.37 -22.28 2.43
N LEU A 182 -7.40 -20.99 2.12
CA LEU A 182 -6.43 -19.98 2.55
C LEU A 182 -6.91 -19.21 3.81
N PRO A 183 -6.00 -18.59 4.62
CA PRO A 183 -4.55 -18.65 4.47
C PRO A 183 -4.02 -20.05 4.81
N LEU A 184 -2.89 -20.41 4.23
CA LEU A 184 -2.17 -21.59 4.69
C LEU A 184 -1.63 -21.29 6.08
N ALA A 185 -1.88 -22.20 7.03
CA ALA A 185 -1.33 -22.12 8.38
C ALA A 185 0.21 -22.20 8.37
#